data_AF-A0A9D2X8U2-F1
#
_entry.id   AF-A0A9D2X8U2-F1
#
_cell.length_a   1.000
_cell.length_b   1.000
_cell.length_c   1.000
_cell.angle_alpha   90.00
_cell.angle_beta   90.00
_cell.angle_gamma   90.00
#
_symmetry.space_group_name_H-M   'P 1'
#
loop_
_entity.id
_entity.type
_entity.pdbx_description
1 polymer ?
#
loop_
_entity_poly.entity_id
_entity_poly.type
_entity_poly.pdbx_seq_one_letter_code
_entity_poly.pdbx_strand_id
1 'polypeptide(L)' 'MDDPYLDELKNDFRNYSDQLKKLKKKLLKTNSTELQTKIIKQIDSIANKMENNQKQSVKVTKSRLKEIKKRSKK' A
#
# COMPACT_ATOMS: atom_id res chain seq x y z
N MET A 1 12.54 10.87 -11.24
CA MET A 1 11.55 10.23 -12.13
C MET A 1 10.23 10.69 -11.57
N ASP A 2 9.76 11.82 -12.11
CA ASP A 2 8.53 12.44 -11.64
C ASP A 2 7.41 11.76 -12.41
N ASP A 3 6.73 10.84 -11.74
CA ASP A 3 5.62 10.09 -12.30
C ASP A 3 4.43 10.31 -11.35
N PRO A 4 3.44 11.14 -11.75
CA PRO A 4 2.29 11.47 -10.91
C PRO A 4 1.55 10.22 -10.41
N TYR A 5 1.51 9.17 -11.20
CA TYR A 5 0.85 7.92 -10.82
C TYR A 5 1.66 7.14 -9.77
N LEU A 6 3.01 7.14 -9.86
CA LEU A 6 3.83 6.58 -8.78
C LEU A 6 3.68 7.37 -7.47
N ASP A 7 3.44 8.68 -7.55
CA ASP A 7 3.24 9.51 -6.36
C ASP A 7 1.89 9.26 -5.69
N GLU A 8 0.82 9.05 -6.46
CA GLU A 8 -0.46 8.56 -5.94
C GLU A 8 -0.30 7.21 -5.23
N LEU A 9 0.39 6.24 -5.86
CA LEU A 9 0.61 4.92 -5.25
C LEU A 9 1.39 5.03 -3.93
N LYS A 10 2.40 5.90 -3.85
CA LYS A 10 3.13 6.17 -2.60
C LYS A 10 2.24 6.77 -1.53
N ASN A 11 1.36 7.72 -1.88
CA ASN A 11 0.43 8.34 -0.95
C ASN A 11 -0.57 7.33 -0.40
N ASP A 12 -1.12 6.47 -1.26
CA ASP A 12 -1.99 5.37 -0.85
C ASP A 12 -1.29 4.39 0.10
N PHE A 13 -0.04 4.03 -0.21
CA PHE A 13 0.75 3.15 0.65
C PHE A 13 0.99 3.75 2.05
N ARG A 14 1.27 5.05 2.13
CA ARG A 14 1.39 5.78 3.40
C ARG A 14 0.07 5.77 4.17
N ASN A 15 -1.04 6.03 3.47
CA ASN A 15 -2.38 6.00 4.07
C ASN A 15 -2.74 4.63 4.64
N TYR A 16 -2.43 3.54 3.91
CA TYR A 16 -2.64 2.17 4.42
C TYR A 16 -1.78 1.91 5.66
N SER A 17 -0.51 2.34 5.65
CA SER A 17 0.40 2.18 6.79
C SER A 17 -0.13 2.88 8.05
N ASP A 18 -0.66 4.09 7.91
CA ASP A 18 -1.27 4.84 9.02
C ASP A 18 -2.56 4.20 9.52
N GLN A 19 -3.40 3.69 8.62
CA GLN A 19 -4.61 2.95 8.99
C GLN A 19 -4.27 1.67 9.77
N LEU A 20 -3.30 0.89 9.30
CA LEU A 20 -2.82 -0.32 9.98
C LEU A 20 -2.27 0.00 11.38
N LYS A 21 -1.49 1.09 11.52
CA LYS A 21 -0.97 1.54 12.82
C LYS A 21 -2.11 1.90 13.79
N LYS A 22 -3.15 2.58 13.31
CA LYS A 22 -4.33 2.92 14.12
C LYS A 22 -5.13 1.68 14.51
N LEU A 23 -5.37 0.75 13.58
CA LEU A 23 -6.10 -0.49 13.84
C LEU A 23 -5.36 -1.42 14.81
N LYS A 24 -4.03 -1.57 14.65
CA LYS A 24 -3.21 -2.33 15.60
C LYS A 24 -3.29 -1.77 17.02
N LYS A 25 -3.25 -0.45 17.17
CA LYS A 25 -3.45 0.20 18.48
C LYS A 25 -4.86 -0.04 19.04
N LYS A 26 -5.90 -0.02 18.21
CA LYS A 26 -7.28 -0.32 18.62
C LYS A 26 -7.44 -1.78 19.04
N LEU A 27 -6.84 -2.71 18.30
CA LEU A 27 -6.87 -4.14 18.59
C LEU A 27 -6.32 -4.44 19.99
N LEU A 28 -5.18 -3.83 20.34
CA LEU A 28 -4.53 -4.02 21.65
C LEU A 28 -5.30 -3.40 22.83
N LYS A 29 -6.21 -2.46 22.57
CA LYS A 29 -6.98 -1.76 23.61
C LYS A 29 -8.39 -2.29 23.80
N THR A 30 -8.87 -3.17 22.92
CA THR A 30 -10.26 -3.64 22.97
C THR A 30 -10.34 -4.96 23.72
N ASN A 31 -11.32 -5.07 24.63
CA ASN A 31 -11.54 -6.26 25.46
C ASN A 31 -12.67 -7.16 24.93
N SER A 32 -13.33 -6.78 23.82
CA SER A 32 -14.40 -7.56 23.19
C SER A 32 -13.86 -8.37 22.03
N THR A 33 -13.99 -9.70 22.11
CA THR A 33 -13.59 -10.65 21.06
C THR A 33 -14.28 -10.37 19.72
N GLU A 34 -15.54 -9.94 19.74
CA GLU A 34 -16.27 -9.59 18.52
C GLU A 34 -15.65 -8.36 17.83
N LEU A 35 -15.31 -7.33 18.61
CA LEU A 35 -14.64 -6.14 18.10
C LEU A 35 -13.21 -6.46 17.62
N GLN A 36 -12.47 -7.31 18.33
CA GLN A 36 -11.16 -7.79 17.88
C GLN A 36 -11.27 -8.47 16.51
N THR A 37 -12.25 -9.35 16.34
CA THR A 37 -12.48 -10.07 15.07
C THR A 37 -12.80 -9.10 13.93
N LYS A 38 -13.63 -8.08 14.17
CA LYS A 38 -13.92 -7.03 13.16
C LYS A 38 -12.66 -6.25 12.79
N ILE A 39 -11.82 -5.89 13.77
CA ILE A 39 -10.56 -5.16 13.53
C ILE A 39 -9.58 -6.03 12.74
N ILE A 40 -9.46 -7.33 13.03
CA ILE A 40 -8.59 -8.25 12.28
C ILE A 40 -9.02 -8.32 10.81
N LYS A 41 -10.33 -8.48 10.53
CA LYS A 41 -10.84 -8.48 9.15
C LYS A 41 -10.54 -7.17 8.40
N GLN A 42 -10.58 -6.03 9.09
CA GLN A 42 -10.20 -4.74 8.51
C GLN A 42 -8.69 -4.67 8.21
N ILE A 43 -7.85 -5.19 9.09
CA ILE A 43 -6.40 -5.31 8.87
C ILE A 43 -6.13 -6.15 7.63
N ASP A 44 -6.76 -7.33 7.49
CA ASP A 44 -6.57 -8.21 6.34
C ASP A 44 -6.99 -7.53 5.03
N SER A 45 -8.14 -6.83 5.04
CA SER A 45 -8.61 -6.08 3.87
C SER A 45 -7.62 -4.98 3.44
N ILE A 46 -7.05 -4.24 4.40
CA ILE A 46 -6.07 -3.19 4.10
C ILE A 46 -4.73 -3.80 3.65
N ALA A 47 -4.29 -4.90 4.26
CA ALA A 47 -3.08 -5.60 3.86
C ALA A 47 -3.15 -6.07 2.39
N ASN A 48 -4.29 -6.63 1.97
CA ASN A 48 -4.53 -7.03 0.58
C ASN A 48 -4.46 -5.83 -0.39
N LYS A 49 -5.06 -4.68 -0.01
CA LYS A 49 -4.98 -3.44 -0.82
C LYS A 49 -3.54 -2.93 -0.92
N MET A 50 -2.80 -2.98 0.19
CA MET A 50 -1.41 -2.55 0.28
C MET A 50 -0.48 -3.43 -0.57
N GLU A 51 -0.69 -4.74 -0.58
CA GLU A 51 0.05 -5.67 -1.44
C GLU A 51 -0.21 -5.38 -2.94
N ASN A 52 -1.46 -5.18 -3.32
CA ASN A 52 -1.82 -4.84 -4.70
C ASN A 52 -1.22 -3.51 -5.15
N ASN A 53 -1.24 -2.49 -4.28
CA ASN A 53 -0.59 -1.21 -4.52
C ASN A 53 0.92 -1.39 -4.73
N GLN A 54 1.59 -2.17 -3.88
CA GLN A 54 3.02 -2.46 -4.02
C GLN A 54 3.35 -3.16 -5.34
N LYS A 55 2.56 -4.18 -5.73
CA LYS A 55 2.71 -4.88 -7.02
C LYS A 55 2.59 -3.91 -8.19
N GLN A 56 1.60 -3.02 -8.15
CA GLN A 56 1.39 -2.02 -9.19
C GLN A 56 2.55 -1.02 -9.26
N SER A 57 3.03 -0.52 -8.11
CA SER A 57 4.18 0.38 -8.03
C SER A 57 5.43 -0.25 -8.65
N VAL A 58 5.72 -1.51 -8.35
CA VAL A 58 6.84 -2.26 -8.94
C VAL A 58 6.66 -2.42 -10.46
N LYS A 59 5.45 -2.74 -10.93
CA LYS A 59 5.15 -2.90 -12.36
C LYS A 59 5.40 -1.61 -13.13
N VAL A 60 4.87 -0.48 -12.64
CA VAL A 60 5.03 0.84 -13.24
C VAL A 60 6.50 1.23 -13.26
N THR A 61 7.19 1.12 -12.11
CA THR A 61 8.62 1.44 -12.00
C THR A 61 9.45 0.64 -13.00
N LYS A 62 9.23 -0.68 -13.11
CA LYS A 62 9.90 -1.52 -14.11
C LYS A 62 9.60 -1.07 -15.54
N SER A 63 8.37 -0.69 -15.84
CA SER A 63 7.99 -0.16 -17.16
C SER A 63 8.72 1.13 -17.48
N ARG A 64 8.74 2.09 -16.55
CA ARG A 64 9.43 3.38 -16.70
C ARG A 64 10.93 3.22 -16.89
N LEU A 65 11.57 2.33 -16.14
CA LEU A 65 12.99 2.02 -16.32
C LEU A 65 13.29 1.44 -17.70
N LYS A 66 12.41 0.59 -18.25
CA LYS A 66 12.56 0.08 -19.63
C LYS A 66 12.40 1.20 -20.66
N GLU A 67 11.47 2.12 -20.46
CA GLU A 67 11.27 3.28 -21.34
C GLU A 67 12.49 4.20 -21.35
N ILE A 68 13.06 4.54 -20.18
CA ILE A 68 14.32 5.32 -20.10
C ILE A 68 15.42 4.62 -20.89
N LYS A 69 15.66 3.32 -20.64
CA LYS A 69 16.73 2.55 -21.29
C LYS A 69 16.56 2.48 -22.81
N LYS A 70 15.33 2.47 -23.32
CA LYS A 70 15.06 2.53 -24.76
C LYS A 70 15.38 3.91 -25.33
N ARG A 71 15.00 4.97 -24.62
CA ARG A 71 15.27 6.36 -25.04
C ARG A 71 16.77 6.68 -25.04
N SER A 72 17.52 6.18 -24.07
CA SER A 72 18.97 6.42 -23.96
C SER A 72 19.83 5.66 -24.97
N LYS A 73 19.25 4.68 -25.70
CA LYS A 73 19.92 3.92 -26.77
C LYS A 73 19.60 4.47 -28.17
N LYS A 74 18.74 5.47 -28.25
CA LYS A 74 18.39 6.21 -29.47
C LYS A 74 19.18 7.51 -29.48
#